data_AF-A0A453GLV2-F1
#
_entry.id   AF-A0A453GLV2-F1
#
_cell.length_a   1.000
_cell.length_b   1.000
_cell.length_c   1.000
_cell.angle_alpha   90.00
_cell.angle_beta   90.00
_cell.angle_gamma   90.00
#
_symmetry.space_group_name_H-M   'P 1'
#
loop_
_entity.id
_entity.type
_entity.pdbx_description
1 polymer ?
#
loop_
_entity_poly.entity_id
_entity_poly.type
_entity_poly.pdbx_seq_one_letter_code
_entity_poly.pdbx_strand_id
1 'polypeptide(L)'
;MKFKDAQSRLMTRALRKIQYTLSRSETLIIFVNQVRTKRSSDPSSGLYKEVTCGGNALGFYSAIRMRTSRRKLQYSKDEATGISIAVQIIKNKLVPAALKEAGLNIGFGKGICHESEILEMASTHGVIVKEGSGYWINGDFLPGKEEAEKFLLENDAVADDICSTMRSQLFET
;
A
#
# COMPACT_ATOMS: atom_id res chain seq x y z
N MET A 1 26.40 28.42 11.38
CA MET A 1 26.34 27.68 10.09
C MET A 1 26.63 26.17 10.25
N LYS A 2 25.97 25.44 11.20
CA LYS A 2 26.25 24.00 11.49
C LYS A 2 25.00 23.14 11.79
N PHE A 3 23.79 23.58 11.46
CA PHE A 3 22.55 22.87 11.81
C PHE A 3 21.89 22.09 10.65
N LYS A 4 22.33 22.33 9.40
CA LYS A 4 21.66 21.80 8.21
C LYS A 4 21.66 20.26 8.13
N ASP A 5 22.66 19.62 8.76
CA ASP A 5 22.83 18.16 8.75
C ASP A 5 22.71 17.51 10.14
N ALA A 6 22.26 18.25 11.15
CA ALA A 6 22.14 17.69 12.51
C ALA A 6 21.14 16.52 12.54
N GLN A 7 20.02 16.67 11.85
CA GLN A 7 18.97 15.65 11.77
C GLN A 7 19.42 14.39 11.03
N SER A 8 20.15 14.52 9.91
CA SER A 8 20.64 13.37 9.13
C SER A 8 21.70 12.57 9.89
N ARG A 9 22.57 13.26 10.64
CA ARG A 9 23.57 12.63 11.51
C ARG A 9 22.94 11.93 12.70
N LEU A 10 21.94 12.56 13.33
CA LEU A 10 21.17 11.95 14.42
C LEU A 10 20.47 10.68 13.95
N MET A 11 19.80 10.74 12.80
CA MET A 11 19.08 9.59 12.23
C MET A 11 20.03 8.43 11.92
N THR A 12 21.19 8.71 11.33
CA THR A 12 22.20 7.67 11.04
C THR A 12 22.69 6.99 12.32
N ARG A 13 22.93 7.75 13.40
CA ARG A 13 23.34 7.20 14.70
C ARG A 13 22.24 6.38 15.36
N ALA A 14 21.00 6.89 15.33
CA ALA A 14 19.85 6.21 15.91
C ALA A 14 19.57 4.87 15.19
N LEU A 15 19.48 4.88 13.86
CA LEU A 15 19.21 3.67 13.07
C LEU A 15 20.27 2.60 13.25
N ARG A 16 21.55 2.97 13.38
CA ARG A 16 22.63 2.02 13.66
C ARG A 16 22.42 1.29 14.99
N LYS A 17 21.99 2.00 16.04
CA LYS A 17 21.68 1.38 17.34
C LYS A 17 20.41 0.53 17.27
N ILE A 18 19.36 1.07 16.63
CA ILE A 18 18.07 0.38 16.50
C ILE A 18 18.23 -0.92 15.72
N GLN A 19 18.99 -0.95 14.62
CA GLN A 19 19.18 -2.16 13.82
C GLN A 19 19.79 -3.32 14.64
N TYR A 20 20.76 -3.00 15.52
CA TYR A 20 21.38 -4.01 16.38
C TYR A 20 20.40 -4.61 17.39
N THR A 21 19.51 -3.80 17.96
CA THR A 21 18.48 -4.29 18.88
C THR A 21 17.38 -5.04 18.13
N LEU A 22 16.96 -4.54 16.96
CA LEU A 22 15.89 -5.11 16.14
C LEU A 22 16.14 -6.56 15.75
N SER A 23 17.39 -6.93 15.44
CA SER A 23 17.71 -8.31 15.06
C SER A 23 17.52 -9.31 16.20
N ARG A 24 17.30 -8.84 17.44
CA ARG A 24 17.11 -9.67 18.63
C ARG A 24 15.70 -9.60 19.21
N SER A 25 14.89 -8.60 18.84
CA SER A 25 13.63 -8.30 19.51
C SER A 25 12.37 -8.75 18.76
N GLU A 26 12.48 -9.35 17.58
CA GLU A 26 11.34 -9.75 16.72
C GLU A 26 10.29 -8.63 16.51
N THR A 27 10.70 -7.36 16.66
CA THR A 27 9.82 -6.21 16.55
C THR A 27 9.84 -5.62 15.15
N LEU A 28 8.67 -5.32 14.58
CA LEU A 28 8.55 -4.54 13.35
C LEU A 28 8.47 -3.04 13.67
N ILE A 29 9.36 -2.24 13.07
CA ILE A 29 9.31 -0.78 13.16
C ILE A 29 8.91 -0.20 11.82
N ILE A 30 7.82 0.56 11.81
CA ILE A 30 7.30 1.27 10.64
C ILE A 30 7.63 2.76 10.77
N PHE A 31 8.34 3.30 9.78
CA PHE A 31 8.62 4.73 9.69
C PHE A 31 7.69 5.37 8.65
N VAL A 32 6.88 6.32 9.08
CA VAL A 32 6.11 7.20 8.19
C VAL A 32 6.96 8.41 7.85
N ASN A 33 7.12 8.71 6.56
CA ASN A 33 7.94 9.83 6.11
C ASN A 33 7.22 10.66 5.05
N GLN A 34 7.52 11.96 5.03
CA GLN A 34 7.01 12.89 4.04
C GLN A 34 7.97 13.01 2.86
N VAL A 35 7.41 13.26 1.67
CA VAL A 35 8.19 13.63 0.49
C VAL A 35 8.40 15.14 0.50
N ARG A 36 9.61 15.57 0.14
CA ARG A 36 9.99 16.96 -0.09
C ARG A 36 10.58 17.09 -1.48
N THR A 37 10.54 18.28 -2.05
CA THR A 37 11.24 18.60 -3.28
C THR A 37 12.62 19.18 -2.97
N LYS A 38 13.64 18.69 -3.65
CA LYS A 38 14.98 19.30 -3.62
C LYS A 38 15.36 19.67 -5.05
N ARG A 39 15.86 20.89 -5.22
CA ARG A 39 16.43 21.34 -6.50
C ARG A 39 17.61 20.43 -6.85
N SER A 40 17.61 19.87 -8.06
CA SER A 40 18.74 19.10 -8.58
C SER A 40 20.01 19.94 -8.52
N SER A 41 21.14 19.29 -8.25
CA SER A 41 22.46 19.94 -8.34
C SER A 41 22.85 20.29 -9.77
N ASP A 42 22.21 19.65 -10.76
CA ASP A 42 22.39 19.97 -12.17
C ASP A 42 21.51 21.16 -12.56
N PRO A 43 22.12 22.30 -12.97
CA PRO A 43 21.41 23.50 -13.37
C PRO A 43 20.70 23.36 -14.72
N SER A 44 21.04 22.34 -15.54
CA SER A 44 20.49 22.13 -16.88
C SER A 44 19.16 21.36 -16.91
N SER A 45 18.82 20.61 -15.85
CA SER A 45 17.68 19.68 -15.90
C SER A 45 16.37 20.28 -15.40
N GLY A 46 16.40 21.37 -14.62
CA GLY A 46 15.19 22.00 -14.07
C GLY A 46 14.30 21.08 -13.22
N LEU A 47 14.70 19.82 -13.01
CA LEU A 47 13.87 18.78 -12.44
C LEU A 47 13.95 18.82 -10.92
N TYR A 48 12.80 19.03 -10.28
CA TYR A 48 12.68 18.84 -8.85
C TYR A 48 12.69 17.35 -8.55
N LYS A 49 13.72 16.89 -7.83
CA LYS A 49 13.79 15.50 -7.38
C LYS A 49 13.00 15.37 -6.08
N GLU A 50 12.12 14.37 -6.04
CA GLU A 50 11.48 13.94 -4.80
C GLU A 50 12.53 13.31 -3.87
N VAL A 51 12.63 13.83 -2.66
CA VAL A 51 13.54 13.34 -1.61
C VAL A 51 12.78 13.13 -0.32
N THR A 52 13.18 12.13 0.45
CA THR A 52 12.63 11.86 1.78
C THR A 52 13.36 12.66 2.85
N CYS A 53 12.65 13.09 3.91
CA CYS A 53 13.27 13.75 5.05
C CYS A 53 14.23 12.81 5.81
N GLY A 54 15.19 13.38 6.55
CA GLY A 54 16.09 12.62 7.43
C GLY A 54 17.41 12.15 6.78
N GLY A 55 17.67 12.54 5.54
CA GLY A 55 18.88 12.13 4.80
C GLY A 55 18.76 10.72 4.22
N ASN A 56 19.89 10.10 3.90
CA ASN A 56 19.90 8.85 3.12
C ASN A 56 19.83 7.58 3.98
N ALA A 57 20.08 7.67 5.29
CA ALA A 57 20.23 6.50 6.17
C ALA A 57 19.01 5.58 6.15
N LEU A 58 17.81 6.11 6.34
CA LEU A 58 16.58 5.31 6.38
C LEU A 58 16.41 4.46 5.11
N GLY A 59 16.80 4.99 3.96
CA GLY A 59 16.75 4.27 2.68
C GLY A 59 17.65 3.04 2.64
N PHE A 60 18.78 3.02 3.36
CA PHE A 60 19.71 1.89 3.44
C PHE A 60 19.29 0.84 4.47
N TYR A 61 18.91 1.30 5.67
CA TYR A 61 18.52 0.46 6.80
C TYR A 61 17.16 -0.23 6.60
N SER A 62 16.22 0.39 5.87
CA SER A 62 14.92 -0.22 5.56
C SER A 62 15.04 -1.52 4.75
N ALA A 63 14.27 -2.54 5.15
CA ALA A 63 14.09 -3.78 4.39
C ALA A 63 13.07 -3.57 3.26
N ILE A 64 11.93 -2.94 3.57
CA ILE A 64 10.88 -2.61 2.61
C ILE A 64 10.69 -1.09 2.57
N ARG A 65 10.52 -0.53 1.36
CA ARG A 65 10.11 0.87 1.17
C ARG A 65 8.90 0.91 0.25
N MET A 66 7.84 1.54 0.75
CA MET A 66 6.60 1.75 0.02
C MET A 66 6.44 3.25 -0.25
N ARG A 67 6.01 3.61 -1.46
CA ARG A 67 5.58 4.96 -1.83
C ARG A 67 4.09 4.92 -2.05
N THR A 68 3.38 5.63 -1.20
CA THR A 68 1.94 5.82 -1.33
C THR A 68 1.66 7.11 -2.07
N SER A 69 0.85 7.06 -3.12
CA SER A 69 0.35 8.22 -3.86
C SER A 69 -1.17 8.16 -3.93
N ARG A 70 -1.83 9.32 -3.88
CA ARG A 70 -3.28 9.41 -4.11
C ARG A 70 -3.53 9.35 -5.61
N ARG A 71 -4.36 8.42 -6.08
CA ARG A 71 -4.77 8.33 -7.48
C ARG A 71 -6.03 9.14 -7.76
N LYS A 72 -7.12 8.87 -7.05
CA LYS A 72 -8.44 9.46 -7.34
C LYS A 72 -9.20 9.75 -6.05
N LEU A 73 -10.04 10.78 -6.06
CA LEU A 73 -11.06 11.01 -5.03
C LEU A 73 -12.34 10.28 -5.44
N GLN A 74 -12.89 9.48 -4.54
CA GLN A 74 -14.17 8.81 -4.74
C GLN A 74 -15.29 9.73 -4.28
N TYR A 75 -16.32 9.83 -5.11
CA TYR A 75 -17.52 10.61 -4.85
C TYR A 75 -18.72 9.67 -4.88
N SER A 76 -19.63 9.86 -3.92
CA SER A 76 -20.98 9.32 -4.01
C SER A 76 -21.93 10.50 -4.17
N LYS A 77 -22.62 10.55 -5.31
CA LYS A 77 -23.40 11.72 -5.74
C LYS A 77 -22.50 12.97 -5.79
N ASP A 78 -22.59 13.85 -4.78
CA ASP A 78 -21.83 15.10 -4.69
C ASP A 78 -20.87 15.15 -3.47
N GLU A 79 -20.84 14.11 -2.63
CA GLU A 79 -19.98 14.07 -1.45
C GLU A 79 -18.74 13.21 -1.69
N ALA A 80 -17.57 13.70 -1.26
CA ALA A 80 -16.34 12.92 -1.30
C ALA A 80 -16.38 11.84 -0.22
N THR A 81 -16.52 10.58 -0.61
CA THR A 81 -16.69 9.44 0.30
C THR A 81 -15.39 8.71 0.61
N GLY A 82 -14.34 8.90 -0.20
CA GLY A 82 -13.07 8.21 0.00
C GLY A 82 -11.97 8.59 -0.98
N ILE A 83 -10.82 7.94 -0.87
CA ILE A 83 -9.66 8.08 -1.75
C ILE A 83 -9.21 6.71 -2.27
N SER A 84 -8.90 6.65 -3.56
CA SER A 84 -8.11 5.55 -4.12
C SER A 84 -6.63 5.92 -4.04
N ILE A 85 -5.83 5.05 -3.42
CA ILE A 85 -4.39 5.20 -3.27
C ILE A 85 -3.67 4.12 -4.05
N ALA A 86 -2.46 4.42 -4.50
CA ALA A 86 -1.52 3.48 -5.08
C ALA A 86 -0.33 3.33 -4.14
N VAL A 87 0.03 2.09 -3.85
CA VAL A 87 1.19 1.74 -3.03
C VAL A 87 2.20 1.03 -3.92
N GLN A 88 3.27 1.73 -4.25
CA GLN A 88 4.38 1.18 -5.03
C GLN A 88 5.49 0.71 -4.11
N ILE A 89 5.91 -0.55 -4.25
CA ILE A 89 7.08 -1.06 -3.55
C ILE A 89 8.32 -0.56 -4.31
N ILE A 90 9.12 0.31 -3.70
CA ILE A 90 10.35 0.87 -4.29
C ILE A 90 11.59 0.06 -3.88
N LYS A 91 11.53 -0.59 -2.73
CA LYS A 91 12.60 -1.45 -2.22
C LYS A 91 11.99 -2.63 -1.51
N ASN A 92 12.49 -3.82 -1.82
CA ASN A 92 12.19 -5.04 -1.09
C ASN A 92 13.47 -5.85 -0.95
N LYS A 93 13.89 -6.13 0.30
CA LYS A 93 15.05 -6.99 0.60
C LYS A 93 14.68 -8.46 0.88
N LEU A 94 13.38 -8.77 0.99
CA LEU A 94 12.92 -10.09 1.42
C LEU A 94 12.60 -11.01 0.23
N VAL A 95 12.19 -10.45 -0.91
CA VAL A 95 11.78 -11.21 -2.10
C VAL A 95 12.46 -10.62 -3.34
N PRO A 96 12.95 -11.44 -4.28
CA PRO A 96 13.55 -10.96 -5.52
C PRO A 96 12.55 -10.23 -6.45
N ALA A 97 12.97 -9.05 -6.93
CA ALA A 97 12.57 -8.39 -8.17
C ALA A 97 11.10 -8.00 -8.45
N ALA A 98 10.18 -8.10 -7.49
CA ALA A 98 8.80 -7.65 -7.72
C ALA A 98 8.58 -6.20 -7.23
N LEU A 99 8.94 -5.20 -8.06
CA LEU A 99 8.44 -3.83 -7.91
C LEU A 99 6.96 -3.82 -8.32
N LYS A 100 6.10 -4.31 -7.40
CA LYS A 100 4.66 -4.36 -7.60
C LYS A 100 4.00 -3.07 -7.10
N GLU A 101 2.91 -2.72 -7.75
CA GLU A 101 2.00 -1.67 -7.31
C GLU A 101 0.70 -2.32 -6.86
N ALA A 102 0.18 -1.88 -5.71
CA ALA A 102 -1.13 -2.25 -5.21
C ALA A 102 -2.03 -1.01 -5.23
N GLY A 103 -3.22 -1.14 -5.82
CA GLY A 103 -4.28 -0.16 -5.65
C GLY A 103 -5.08 -0.49 -4.40
N LEU A 104 -5.30 0.49 -3.53
CA LEU A 104 -6.13 0.35 -2.33
C LEU A 104 -7.19 1.45 -2.32
N ASN A 105 -8.34 1.15 -1.74
CA ASN A 105 -9.42 2.13 -1.57
C ASN A 105 -9.63 2.41 -0.09
N ILE A 106 -9.70 3.69 0.28
CA ILE A 106 -9.91 4.13 1.65
C ILE A 106 -11.20 4.94 1.72
N GLY A 107 -12.19 4.45 2.47
CA GLY A 107 -13.40 5.19 2.81
C GLY A 107 -13.17 6.10 4.01
N PHE A 108 -13.66 7.34 3.94
CA PHE A 108 -13.56 8.26 5.07
C PHE A 108 -14.40 7.75 6.25
N GLY A 109 -13.80 7.69 7.45
CA GLY A 109 -14.44 7.17 8.66
C GLY A 109 -14.51 5.63 8.76
N LYS A 110 -14.28 4.89 7.67
CA LYS A 110 -14.27 3.42 7.65
C LYS A 110 -12.87 2.81 7.58
N GLY A 111 -11.92 3.50 6.94
CA GLY A 111 -10.57 2.98 6.73
C GLY A 111 -10.43 2.28 5.38
N ILE A 112 -9.59 1.24 5.32
CA ILE A 112 -9.33 0.48 4.09
C ILE A 112 -10.57 -0.37 3.77
N CYS A 113 -11.08 -0.30 2.54
CA CYS A 113 -12.24 -1.07 2.09
C CYS A 113 -11.77 -2.46 1.64
N HIS A 114 -11.71 -3.41 2.58
CA HIS A 114 -11.20 -4.76 2.34
C HIS A 114 -12.08 -5.54 1.34
N GLU A 115 -13.39 -5.37 1.41
CA GLU A 115 -14.38 -6.07 0.60
C GLU A 115 -14.25 -5.67 -0.87
N SER A 116 -14.06 -4.36 -1.12
CA SER A 116 -13.78 -3.83 -2.46
C SER A 116 -12.52 -4.42 -3.06
N GLU A 117 -11.46 -4.60 -2.25
CA GLU A 117 -10.17 -5.13 -2.68
C GLU A 117 -10.25 -6.63 -2.97
N ILE A 118 -10.93 -7.40 -2.11
CA ILE A 118 -11.24 -8.81 -2.36
C ILE A 118 -11.97 -8.94 -3.68
N LEU A 119 -13.06 -8.20 -3.87
CA LEU A 119 -13.90 -8.34 -5.05
C LEU A 119 -13.13 -8.05 -6.34
N GLU A 120 -12.34 -6.97 -6.38
CA GLU A 120 -11.54 -6.60 -7.54
C GLU A 120 -10.44 -7.63 -7.84
N MET A 121 -9.71 -8.07 -6.82
CA MET A 121 -8.65 -9.04 -6.98
C MET A 121 -9.18 -10.43 -7.32
N ALA A 122 -10.26 -10.89 -6.67
CA ALA A 122 -10.88 -12.19 -6.90
C ALA A 122 -11.49 -12.28 -8.31
N SER A 123 -12.11 -11.19 -8.78
CA SER A 123 -12.60 -11.11 -10.16
C SER A 123 -11.47 -11.16 -11.18
N THR A 124 -10.34 -10.49 -10.88
CA THR A 124 -9.18 -10.45 -11.78
C THR A 124 -8.49 -11.82 -11.89
N HIS A 125 -8.46 -12.60 -10.81
CA HIS A 125 -7.83 -13.93 -10.78
C HIS A 125 -8.82 -15.07 -11.07
N GLY A 126 -10.08 -14.76 -11.39
CA GLY A 126 -11.10 -15.75 -11.78
C GLY A 126 -11.66 -16.59 -10.63
N VAL A 127 -11.47 -16.17 -9.38
CA VAL A 127 -12.10 -16.81 -8.20
C VAL A 127 -13.58 -16.42 -8.09
N ILE A 128 -13.90 -15.17 -8.45
CA ILE A 128 -15.28 -14.69 -8.59
C ILE A 128 -15.57 -14.50 -10.09
N VAL A 129 -16.74 -14.96 -10.54
CA VAL A 129 -17.16 -14.78 -11.93
C VAL A 129 -17.96 -13.49 -12.05
N LYS A 130 -17.47 -12.57 -12.88
CA LYS A 130 -18.17 -11.32 -13.21
C LYS A 130 -19.04 -11.53 -14.45
N GLU A 131 -20.33 -11.30 -14.33
CA GLU A 131 -21.29 -11.37 -15.43
C GLU A 131 -21.96 -10.00 -15.64
N GLY A 132 -21.57 -9.29 -16.70
CA GLY A 132 -22.01 -7.92 -16.95
C GLY A 132 -21.59 -6.96 -15.83
N SER A 133 -22.57 -6.38 -15.12
CA SER A 133 -22.36 -5.54 -13.93
C SER A 133 -22.44 -6.30 -12.61
N GLY A 134 -22.83 -7.58 -12.64
CA GLY A 134 -23.03 -8.42 -11.47
C GLY A 134 -21.87 -9.38 -11.21
N TYR A 135 -21.92 -10.02 -10.05
CA TYR A 135 -20.91 -10.94 -9.53
C TYR A 135 -21.57 -12.22 -9.03
N TRP A 136 -20.99 -13.37 -9.39
CA TRP A 136 -21.35 -14.66 -8.82
C TRP A 136 -20.40 -14.99 -7.68
N ILE A 137 -20.93 -15.09 -6.47
CA ILE A 137 -20.17 -15.41 -5.26
C ILE A 137 -20.84 -16.62 -4.59
N ASN A 138 -20.10 -17.73 -4.45
CA ASN A 138 -20.60 -18.97 -3.83
C ASN A 138 -21.95 -19.50 -4.38
N GLY A 139 -22.26 -19.22 -5.64
CA GLY A 139 -23.50 -19.66 -6.30
C GLY A 139 -24.66 -18.67 -6.22
N ASP A 140 -24.49 -17.55 -5.51
CA ASP A 140 -25.46 -16.45 -5.49
C ASP A 140 -25.07 -15.37 -6.50
N PHE A 141 -26.06 -14.85 -7.23
CA PHE A 141 -25.88 -13.76 -8.17
C PHE A 141 -26.20 -12.41 -7.52
N LEU A 142 -25.23 -11.50 -7.54
CA LEU A 142 -25.35 -10.16 -6.97
C LEU A 142 -25.33 -9.14 -8.12
N PRO A 143 -26.43 -8.41 -8.38
CA PRO A 143 -26.60 -7.58 -9.59
C PRO A 143 -25.76 -6.30 -9.62
N GLY A 144 -24.93 -6.03 -8.61
CA GLY A 144 -24.06 -4.85 -8.59
C GLY A 144 -22.88 -4.95 -7.63
N LYS A 145 -21.96 -3.98 -7.77
CA LYS A 145 -20.75 -3.90 -6.94
C LYS A 145 -21.07 -3.59 -5.47
N GLU A 146 -21.98 -2.65 -5.21
CA GLU A 146 -22.33 -2.26 -3.83
C GLU A 146 -23.01 -3.41 -3.06
N GLU A 147 -23.84 -4.20 -3.74
CA GLU A 147 -24.48 -5.38 -3.16
C GLU A 147 -23.47 -6.50 -2.92
N ALA A 148 -22.52 -6.71 -3.84
CA ALA A 148 -21.42 -7.64 -3.65
C ALA A 148 -20.52 -7.26 -2.46
N GLU A 149 -20.18 -5.98 -2.31
CA GLU A 149 -19.43 -5.49 -1.16
C GLU A 149 -20.19 -5.67 0.14
N LYS A 150 -21.50 -5.39 0.15
CA LYS A 150 -22.35 -5.61 1.32
C LYS A 150 -22.47 -7.09 1.68
N PHE A 151 -22.60 -7.97 0.70
CA PHE A 151 -22.65 -9.42 0.92
C PHE A 151 -21.35 -9.93 1.54
N LEU A 152 -20.18 -9.46 1.07
CA LEU A 152 -18.89 -9.83 1.64
C LEU A 152 -18.70 -9.27 3.05
N LEU A 153 -19.22 -8.07 3.33
CA LEU A 153 -19.21 -7.46 4.67
C LEU A 153 -20.10 -8.22 5.67
N GLU A 154 -21.22 -8.77 5.22
CA GLU A 154 -22.14 -9.54 6.07
C GLU A 154 -21.68 -10.99 6.27
N ASN A 155 -20.84 -11.52 5.36
CA ASN A 155 -20.38 -12.91 5.36
C ASN A 155 -18.85 -13.01 5.39
N ASP A 156 -18.25 -12.62 6.52
CA ASP A 156 -16.79 -12.65 6.73
C ASP A 156 -16.16 -14.02 6.42
N ALA A 157 -16.84 -15.12 6.74
CA ALA A 157 -16.35 -16.48 6.44
C ALA A 157 -16.13 -16.72 4.94
N VAL A 158 -17.05 -16.22 4.10
CA VAL A 158 -16.93 -16.33 2.64
C VAL A 158 -15.78 -15.46 2.13
N ALA A 159 -15.63 -14.25 2.68
CA ALA A 159 -14.54 -13.35 2.35
C ALA A 159 -13.16 -13.97 2.69
N ASP A 160 -13.06 -14.63 3.84
CA ASP A 160 -11.85 -15.33 4.29
C ASP A 160 -11.53 -16.55 3.43
N ASP A 161 -12.54 -17.34 3.06
CA ASP A 161 -12.37 -18.50 2.17
C ASP A 161 -11.84 -18.08 0.79
N ILE A 162 -12.42 -17.02 0.20
CA ILE A 162 -11.95 -16.43 -1.05
C ILE A 162 -10.51 -15.93 -0.89
N CYS A 163 -10.22 -15.21 0.20
CA CYS A 163 -8.88 -14.72 0.51
C CYS A 163 -7.85 -15.86 0.63
N SER A 164 -8.21 -16.95 1.29
CA SER A 164 -7.32 -18.10 1.48
C SER A 164 -7.01 -18.80 0.15
N THR A 165 -8.03 -18.96 -0.69
CA THR A 165 -7.92 -19.53 -2.03
C THR A 165 -6.99 -18.68 -2.90
N MET A 166 -7.19 -17.36 -2.89
CA MET A 166 -6.34 -16.42 -3.63
C MET A 166 -4.91 -16.40 -3.11
N ARG A 167 -4.71 -16.42 -1.79
CA ARG A 167 -3.36 -16.47 -1.21
C ARG A 167 -2.63 -17.74 -1.62
N SER A 168 -3.31 -18.88 -1.64
CA SER A 168 -2.73 -20.15 -2.09
C SER A 168 -2.30 -20.03 -3.56
N GLN A 169 -3.19 -19.56 -4.44
CA GLN A 169 -2.86 -19.35 -5.86
C GLN A 169 -1.71 -18.37 -6.12
N LEU A 170 -1.58 -17.31 -5.30
CA LEU A 170 -0.61 -16.24 -5.51
C LEU A 170 0.74 -16.45 -4.81
N PHE A 171 0.77 -17.22 -3.72
CA PHE A 171 1.96 -17.42 -2.88
C PHE A 171 2.47 -18.87 -2.89
N GLU A 172 1.74 -19.85 -3.43
CA GLU A 172 2.29 -21.18 -3.73
C GLU A 172 3.14 -21.10 -5.00
N THR A 173 4.41 -20.74 -4.84
CA THR A 173 5.49 -20.99 -5.82
C THR A 173 6.83 -21.08 -5.11
#